data_AF-A0A2V8L6M3-F1
#
_entry.id   AF-A0A2V8L6M3-F1
#
_cell.length_a   1.000
_cell.length_b   1.000
_cell.length_c   1.000
_cell.angle_alpha   90.00
_cell.angle_beta   90.00
_cell.angle_gamma   90.00
#
_symmetry.space_group_name_H-M   'P 1'
#
loop_
_entity.id
_entity.type
_entity.pdbx_description
1 polymer ?
#
loop_
_entity_poly.entity_id
_entity_poly.type
_entity_poly.pdbx_seq_one_letter_code
_entity_poly.pdbx_strand_id
1 'polypeptide(L)'
;MISSTLAKNYWPNEDPLGKRIHIGFFKDSPREVVGIVGDVQQAVRQQVQRPQMYVPYAQLPLNQQGQGYRVVNFVVRSNTSAAEVIPAMRSVVAEVDRALAMYDIRTVE
;
A
#
# COMPACT_ATOMS: atom_id res chain seq x y z
N MET A 1 -6.61 8.68 -0.74
CA MET A 1 -6.50 9.25 0.62
C MET A 1 -5.03 9.56 0.93
N ILE A 2 -4.76 10.40 1.92
CA ILE A 2 -3.40 10.76 2.34
C ILE A 2 -3.22 10.61 3.86
N SER A 3 -1.98 10.47 4.34
CA SER A 3 -1.70 10.45 5.77
C SER A 3 -1.71 11.84 6.39
N SER A 4 -1.88 11.93 7.72
CA SER A 4 -1.81 13.18 8.47
C SER A 4 -0.47 13.90 8.31
N THR A 5 0.65 13.17 8.24
CA THR A 5 1.97 13.76 7.97
C THR A 5 2.03 14.37 6.57
N LEU A 6 1.49 13.72 5.54
CA LEU A 6 1.44 14.29 4.20
C LEU A 6 0.61 15.58 4.18
N ALA A 7 -0.59 15.54 4.77
CA ALA A 7 -1.47 16.70 4.85
C ALA A 7 -0.76 17.91 5.49
N LYS A 8 -0.13 17.72 6.66
CA LYS A 8 0.58 18.79 7.38
C LYS A 8 1.76 19.36 6.59
N ASN A 9 2.50 18.51 5.87
CA ASN A 9 3.69 18.93 5.15
C ASN A 9 3.39 19.73 3.88
N TYR A 10 2.32 19.35 3.15
CA TYR A 10 2.01 19.92 1.84
C TYR A 10 0.88 20.96 1.86
N TRP A 11 0.03 20.95 2.90
CA TRP A 11 -1.05 21.92 3.12
C TRP A 11 -1.06 22.41 4.57
N PRO A 12 0.03 23.07 5.03
CA PRO A 12 0.05 23.64 6.37
C PRO A 12 -1.05 24.70 6.51
N ASN A 13 -1.91 24.55 7.52
CA ASN A 13 -3.03 25.47 7.80
C ASN A 13 -4.09 25.55 6.69
N GLU A 14 -4.13 24.58 5.78
CA GLU A 14 -5.13 24.47 4.72
C GLU A 14 -5.87 23.12 4.80
N ASP A 15 -7.11 23.09 4.33
CA ASP A 15 -7.84 21.83 4.14
C ASP A 15 -7.38 21.18 2.82
N PRO A 16 -6.74 19.99 2.86
CA PRO A 16 -6.29 19.32 1.65
C PRO A 16 -7.44 18.63 0.89
N LEU A 17 -8.63 18.44 1.48
CA LEU A 17 -9.74 17.75 0.82
C LEU A 17 -10.15 18.46 -0.48
N GLY A 18 -10.39 17.69 -1.53
CA GLY A 18 -10.74 18.20 -2.87
C GLY A 18 -9.54 18.76 -3.67
N LYS A 19 -8.39 18.97 -3.04
CA LYS A 19 -7.17 19.39 -3.76
C LYS A 19 -6.55 18.21 -4.51
N ARG A 20 -5.69 18.50 -5.48
CA ARG A 20 -5.07 17.49 -6.36
C ARG A 20 -3.57 17.32 -6.10
N ILE A 21 -3.11 16.08 -6.14
CA ILE A 21 -1.69 15.68 -6.08
C ILE A 21 -1.27 15.17 -7.44
N HIS A 22 -0.15 15.69 -7.93
CA HIS A 22 0.58 15.10 -9.04
C HIS A 22 1.87 14.48 -8.52
N ILE A 23 2.17 13.25 -8.94
CA ILE A 23 3.35 12.51 -8.48
C ILE A 23 4.34 12.50 -9.63
N GLY A 24 5.35 13.36 -9.57
CA GLY A 24 6.18 13.69 -10.74
C GLY A 24 6.92 12.52 -11.41
N PHE A 25 7.14 11.40 -10.70
CA PHE A 25 7.76 10.21 -11.28
C PHE A 25 6.74 9.27 -11.97
N PHE A 26 5.45 9.43 -11.70
CA PHE A 26 4.38 8.71 -12.38
C PHE A 26 3.83 9.57 -13.52
N LYS A 27 3.79 8.99 -14.72
CA LYS A 27 3.16 9.62 -15.89
C LYS A 27 1.66 9.36 -15.89
N ASP A 28 0.95 9.92 -14.93
CA ASP A 28 -0.50 9.78 -14.80
C ASP A 28 -1.23 11.06 -14.40
N SER A 29 -2.56 11.03 -14.50
CA SER A 29 -3.42 12.16 -14.17
C SER A 29 -3.31 12.51 -12.68
N PRO A 30 -3.35 13.81 -12.33
CA PRO A 30 -3.42 14.21 -10.93
C PRO A 30 -4.60 13.57 -10.20
N ARG A 31 -4.39 13.21 -8.94
CA ARG A 31 -5.39 12.53 -8.10
C ARG A 31 -5.96 13.49 -7.07
N GLU A 32 -7.25 13.37 -6.80
CA GLU A 32 -7.92 14.16 -5.77
C GLU A 32 -7.73 13.56 -4.37
N VAL A 33 -7.53 14.43 -3.38
CA VAL A 33 -7.51 14.05 -1.97
C VAL A 33 -8.95 13.93 -1.47
N VAL A 34 -9.41 12.69 -1.33
CA VAL A 34 -10.78 12.37 -0.87
C VAL A 34 -10.87 12.01 0.61
N GLY A 35 -9.77 12.07 1.36
CA GLY A 35 -9.75 11.69 2.76
C GLY A 35 -8.35 11.73 3.36
N ILE A 36 -8.30 11.95 4.67
CA ILE A 36 -7.10 11.98 5.50
C ILE A 36 -7.20 10.84 6.52
N VAL A 37 -6.13 10.06 6.67
CA VAL A 37 -6.03 8.97 7.64
C VAL A 37 -4.84 9.21 8.57
N GLY A 38 -4.84 8.56 9.74
CA GLY A 38 -3.71 8.60 10.67
C GLY A 38 -2.43 8.03 10.04
N ASP A 39 -1.28 8.46 10.54
CA ASP A 39 0.01 7.93 10.09
C ASP A 39 0.18 6.47 10.52
N VAL A 40 0.66 5.63 9.59
CA VAL A 40 0.95 4.21 9.83
C VAL A 40 2.45 3.98 9.80
N GLN A 41 2.95 3.27 10.80
CA GLN A 41 4.35 2.86 10.83
C GLN A 41 4.55 1.66 9.88
N GLN A 42 5.21 1.88 8.74
CA GLN A 42 5.40 0.84 7.72
C GLN A 42 6.59 -0.07 8.00
N ALA A 43 7.56 0.36 8.81
CA ALA A 43 8.69 -0.46 9.18
C ALA A 43 9.01 -0.34 10.68
N VAL A 44 9.45 -1.45 11.28
CA VAL A 44 9.78 -1.56 12.71
C VAL A 44 10.84 -0.53 13.15
N ARG A 45 11.72 -0.09 12.24
CA ARG A 45 12.77 0.92 12.52
C ARG A 45 12.45 2.31 11.97
N GLN A 46 11.21 2.56 11.58
CA GLN A 46 10.84 3.86 11.05
C GLN A 46 10.75 4.88 12.20
N GLN A 47 11.80 5.68 12.35
CA GLN A 47 11.91 6.72 13.40
C GLN A 47 11.05 7.95 13.12
N VAL A 48 10.76 8.24 11.85
CA VAL A 48 9.98 9.41 11.42
C VAL A 48 8.85 8.95 10.52
N GLN A 49 7.63 9.43 10.82
CA GLN A 49 6.48 9.20 9.97
C GLN A 49 6.73 9.80 8.59
N ARG A 50 6.59 8.99 7.56
CA ARG A 50 6.80 9.44 6.17
C ARG A 50 5.45 9.83 5.57
N PRO A 51 5.40 10.87 4.72
CA PRO A 51 4.20 11.16 3.92
C PRO A 51 3.76 9.91 3.15
N GLN A 52 2.49 9.53 3.29
CA GLN A 52 1.92 8.37 2.60
C GLN A 52 0.66 8.77 1.84
N MET A 53 0.46 8.10 0.70
CA MET A 53 -0.79 8.16 -0.05
C MET A 53 -1.35 6.76 -0.27
N TYR A 54 -2.66 6.69 -0.29
CA TYR A 54 -3.43 5.46 -0.47
C TYR A 54 -4.24 5.59 -1.75
N VAL A 55 -3.90 4.76 -2.73
CA VAL A 55 -4.52 4.71 -4.05
C VAL A 55 -5.14 3.32 -4.23
N PRO A 56 -6.44 3.22 -4.58
CA PRO A 56 -7.04 1.95 -4.93
C PRO A 56 -6.26 1.27 -6.06
N TYR A 57 -5.94 -0.01 -5.89
CA TYR A 57 -5.13 -0.77 -6.87
C TYR A 57 -5.73 -0.69 -8.29
N ALA A 58 -7.05 -0.79 -8.42
CA ALA A 58 -7.76 -0.70 -9.69
C ALA A 58 -7.66 0.67 -10.40
N GLN A 59 -7.26 1.74 -9.69
CA GLN A 59 -7.05 3.07 -10.25
C GLN A 59 -5.61 3.30 -10.73
N LEU A 60 -4.70 2.35 -10.49
CA LEU A 60 -3.35 2.45 -11.01
C LEU A 60 -3.37 2.25 -12.54
N PRO A 61 -2.63 3.04 -13.33
CA PRO A 61 -2.42 2.76 -14.75
C PRO A 61 -1.85 1.35 -14.98
N LEU A 62 -2.18 0.71 -16.11
CA LEU A 62 -1.75 -0.68 -16.40
C LEU A 62 -0.22 -0.86 -16.36
N ASN A 63 0.55 0.14 -16.78
CA ASN A 63 2.02 0.09 -16.70
C ASN A 63 2.56 0.21 -15.26
N GLN A 64 1.73 0.63 -14.31
CA GLN A 64 2.03 0.62 -12.88
C GLN A 64 1.44 -0.62 -12.20
N GLN A 65 0.41 -1.25 -12.76
CA GLN A 65 -0.11 -2.54 -12.30
C GLN A 65 0.88 -3.66 -12.67
N GLY A 66 1.57 -4.24 -11.68
CA GLY A 66 2.42 -5.45 -11.84
C GLY A 66 3.78 -5.25 -12.53
N GLN A 67 3.93 -4.29 -13.43
CA GLN A 67 5.19 -4.00 -14.13
C GLN A 67 6.10 -3.02 -13.37
N GLY A 68 5.51 -2.11 -12.58
CA GLY A 68 6.25 -1.09 -11.82
C GLY A 68 6.60 -1.50 -10.38
N TYR A 69 5.85 -2.43 -9.79
CA TYR A 69 6.06 -2.89 -8.41
C TYR A 69 6.77 -4.24 -8.41
N ARG A 70 8.02 -4.24 -7.98
CA ARG A 70 8.83 -5.48 -7.84
C ARG A 70 8.33 -6.40 -6.71
N VAL A 71 7.46 -5.89 -5.85
CA VAL A 71 6.95 -6.56 -4.66
C VAL A 71 5.50 -6.13 -4.42
N VAL A 72 4.64 -7.08 -4.10
CA VAL A 72 3.27 -6.85 -3.60
C VAL A 72 3.14 -7.51 -2.24
N ASN A 73 2.62 -6.78 -1.26
CA ASN A 73 2.32 -7.32 0.07
C ASN A 73 0.82 -7.62 0.16
N PHE A 74 0.48 -8.80 0.68
CA PHE A 74 -0.90 -9.19 0.95
C PHE A 74 -1.15 -9.21 2.46
N VAL A 75 -2.30 -8.68 2.87
CA VAL A 75 -2.81 -8.82 4.24
C VAL A 75 -4.03 -9.73 4.17
N VAL A 76 -4.00 -10.82 4.92
CA VAL A 76 -5.06 -11.82 4.94
C VAL A 76 -5.71 -11.83 6.32
N ARG A 77 -7.03 -11.63 6.34
CA ARG A 77 -7.87 -11.82 7.52
C ARG A 77 -8.52 -13.19 7.40
N SER A 78 -8.30 -14.06 8.39
CA SER A 78 -8.88 -15.40 8.45
C SER A 78 -9.48 -15.65 9.83
N ASN A 79 -10.47 -16.55 9.88
CA ASN A 79 -11.01 -17.11 11.14
C ASN A 79 -10.26 -18.38 11.57
N THR A 80 -9.32 -18.87 10.74
CA THR A 80 -8.47 -20.03 11.03
C THR A 80 -7.05 -19.60 11.40
N SER A 81 -6.29 -20.52 11.99
CA SER A 81 -4.94 -20.24 12.46
C SER A 81 -3.98 -19.90 11.31
N ALA A 82 -2.97 -19.06 11.57
CA ALA A 82 -1.94 -18.75 10.57
C ALA A 82 -1.21 -20.02 10.08
N ALA A 83 -1.06 -21.03 10.95
CA ALA A 83 -0.46 -22.31 10.63
C ALA A 83 -1.25 -23.09 9.55
N GLU A 84 -2.56 -22.87 9.44
CA GLU A 84 -3.40 -23.47 8.40
C GLU A 84 -3.44 -22.62 7.12
N VAL A 85 -3.48 -21.29 7.26
CA VAL A 85 -3.59 -20.37 6.12
C VAL A 85 -2.30 -20.34 5.28
N ILE A 86 -1.13 -20.32 5.93
CA ILE A 86 0.16 -20.14 5.23
C ILE A 86 0.44 -21.26 4.21
N PRO A 87 0.31 -22.57 4.54
CA PRO A 87 0.50 -23.63 3.56
C PRO A 87 -0.49 -23.57 2.40
N ALA A 88 -1.76 -23.25 2.67
CA ALA A 88 -2.79 -23.11 1.64
C ALA A 88 -2.46 -21.98 0.66
N MET A 89 -2.04 -20.82 1.17
CA MET A 89 -1.59 -19.70 0.32
C MET A 89 -0.38 -20.09 -0.53
N ARG A 90 0.59 -20.83 0.04
CA ARG A 90 1.77 -21.27 -0.69
C ARG A 90 1.42 -22.19 -1.86
N SER A 91 0.43 -23.09 -1.69
CA SER A 91 -0.07 -23.94 -2.77
C SER A 91 -0.66 -23.10 -3.90
N VAL A 92 -1.56 -22.16 -3.58
CA VAL A 92 -2.22 -21.31 -4.56
C VAL A 92 -1.22 -20.43 -5.32
N VAL A 93 -0.22 -19.85 -4.64
CA VAL A 93 0.82 -19.07 -5.32
C VAL A 93 1.64 -19.95 -6.27
N ALA A 94 1.99 -21.17 -5.85
CA ALA A 94 2.74 -22.10 -6.70
C ALA A 94 1.92 -22.64 -7.89
N GLU A 95 0.60 -22.69 -7.79
CA GLU A 95 -0.31 -22.99 -8.92
C GLU A 95 -0.32 -21.88 -9.96
N VAL A 96 -0.24 -20.61 -9.53
CA VAL A 96 -0.13 -19.46 -10.42
C VAL A 96 1.24 -19.40 -11.08
N ASP A 97 2.31 -19.47 -10.29
CA ASP A 97 3.69 -19.51 -10.77
C ASP A 97 4.62 -20.12 -9.71
N ARG A 98 5.23 -21.26 -10.05
CA ARG A 98 6.15 -22.00 -9.17
C ARG A 98 7.47 -21.28 -8.88
N ALA A 99 7.84 -20.29 -9.69
CA ALA A 99 9.05 -19.50 -9.49
C ALA A 99 8.86 -18.39 -8.44
N LEU A 100 7.61 -18.05 -8.09
CA LEU A 100 7.31 -17.02 -7.10
C LEU A 100 7.49 -17.56 -5.68
N ALA A 101 8.32 -16.87 -4.89
CA ALA A 101 8.50 -17.14 -3.48
C ALA A 101 7.64 -16.20 -2.63
N MET A 102 6.89 -16.77 -1.68
CA MET A 102 6.37 -16.00 -0.54
C MET A 102 7.47 -15.79 0.50
N TYR A 103 7.69 -14.54 0.92
CA TYR A 103 8.70 -14.17 1.90
C TYR A 103 8.16 -13.11 2.88
N ASP A 104 8.92 -12.85 3.96
CA ASP A 104 8.57 -11.91 5.05
C ASP A 104 7.16 -12.12 5.62
N ILE A 105 6.78 -13.39 5.80
CA ILE A 105 5.47 -13.78 6.34
C ILE A 105 5.43 -13.45 7.83
N ARG A 106 4.44 -12.65 8.24
CA ARG A 106 4.22 -12.25 9.64
C ARG A 106 2.74 -12.26 9.97
N THR A 107 2.42 -12.53 11.24
CA THR A 107 1.10 -12.30 11.80
C THR A 107 0.93 -10.82 12.14
N VAL A 108 -0.31 -10.33 12.03
CA VAL A 108 -0.69 -9.02 12.55
C VAL A 108 -1.25 -9.27 13.95
N GLU A 109 -0.59 -8.75 14.97
CA GLU A 109 -1.09 -8.74 16.36
C GLU A 109 -1.92 -7.49 16.64
#